data_AF-A0A955ECQ4-F1
#
_entry.id   AF-A0A955ECQ4-F1
#
_cell.length_a   1.000
_cell.length_b   1.000
_cell.length_c   1.000
_cell.angle_alpha   90.00
_cell.angle_beta   90.00
_cell.angle_gamma   90.00
#
_symmetry.space_group_name_H-M   'P 1'
#
loop_
_entity.id
_entity.type
_entity.pdbx_description
1 polymer ?
#
loop_
_entity_poly.entity_id
_entity_poly.type
_entity_poly.pdbx_seq_one_letter_code
_entity_poly.pdbx_strand_id
1 'polypeptide(L)'
;LQSTSPASLARIHATRRTLLTLHRLQWRQRDAVNSMLRDEDLPLSPAVKPYLRDAHDHAFQTLDAIETYRDMVVGLMDLHLSAASHRMNEVMKTLTIVATIFIPLTFLAGVYGMNFDHMPELHWRWGYPAAWLSMIGIGAGLVWWFRRRGWLGDGHRDADPR
;
A
#
# COMPACT_ATOMS: atom_id res chain seq x y z
N LEU A 1 -0.69 0.55 -11.41
CA LEU A 1 -0.08 -0.10 -10.22
C LEU A 1 -0.77 -1.44 -10.00
N GLN A 2 -0.14 -2.52 -10.47
CA GLN A 2 -0.59 -3.91 -10.29
C GLN A 2 -0.89 -4.16 -8.81
N SER A 3 -2.08 -4.69 -8.56
CA SER A 3 -2.60 -5.17 -7.27
C SER A 3 -1.50 -5.50 -6.25
N THR A 4 -1.68 -5.07 -5.01
CA THR A 4 -1.11 -5.68 -3.79
C THR A 4 -1.45 -7.17 -3.77
N SER A 5 -0.80 -7.92 -4.65
CA SER A 5 -1.07 -9.30 -4.96
C SER A 5 -0.25 -10.15 -4.00
N PRO A 6 -0.78 -11.27 -3.52
CA PRO A 6 -0.02 -12.27 -2.79
C PRO A 6 1.30 -12.64 -3.50
N ALA A 7 1.32 -12.57 -4.84
CA ALA A 7 2.51 -12.81 -5.65
C ALA A 7 3.63 -11.76 -5.42
N SER A 8 3.27 -10.49 -5.26
CA SER A 8 4.25 -9.41 -5.01
C SER A 8 4.90 -9.58 -3.63
N LEU A 9 4.09 -9.89 -2.61
CA LEU A 9 4.59 -10.16 -1.27
C LEU A 9 5.48 -11.41 -1.24
N ALA A 10 5.09 -12.48 -1.94
CA ALA A 10 5.91 -13.68 -2.09
C ALA A 10 7.26 -13.37 -2.75
N ARG A 11 7.29 -12.50 -3.77
CA ARG A 11 8.54 -12.05 -4.40
C ARG A 11 9.42 -11.25 -3.44
N ILE A 12 8.86 -10.34 -2.65
CA ILE A 12 9.61 -9.57 -1.63
C ILE A 12 10.26 -10.53 -0.62
N HIS A 13 9.51 -11.52 -0.13
CA HIS A 13 10.04 -12.53 0.79
C HIS A 13 11.11 -13.43 0.12
N ALA A 14 10.92 -13.83 -1.13
CA ALA A 14 11.91 -14.61 -1.88
C ALA A 14 13.22 -13.83 -2.06
N THR A 15 13.15 -12.54 -2.41
CA THR A 15 14.31 -11.66 -2.50
C THR A 15 15.00 -11.54 -1.14
N ARG A 16 14.26 -11.31 -0.05
CA ARG A 16 14.82 -11.27 1.31
C ARG A 16 15.59 -12.53 1.65
N ARG A 17 15.02 -13.71 1.35
CA ARG A 17 15.65 -15.01 1.60
C ARG A 17 16.92 -15.21 0.77
N THR A 18 16.92 -14.73 -0.46
CA THR A 18 18.09 -14.76 -1.35
C THR A 18 19.20 -13.87 -0.81
N LEU A 19 18.89 -12.63 -0.42
CA LEU A 19 19.85 -11.69 0.20
C LEU A 19 20.45 -12.25 1.50
N LEU A 20 19.64 -12.88 2.37
CA LEU A 20 20.15 -13.56 3.57
C LEU A 20 21.11 -14.71 3.26
N THR A 21 20.89 -15.38 2.13
CA THR A 21 21.76 -16.47 1.68
C THR A 21 23.06 -15.91 1.12
N LEU A 22 22.99 -14.88 0.27
CA LEU A 22 24.14 -14.17 -0.25
C LEU A 22 25.00 -13.57 0.87
N HIS A 23 24.39 -12.90 1.85
CA HIS A 23 25.09 -12.33 3.00
C HIS A 23 25.91 -13.40 3.74
N ARG A 24 25.32 -14.57 4.02
CA ARG A 24 25.99 -15.68 4.71
C ARG A 24 27.11 -16.32 3.89
N LEU A 25 26.97 -16.39 2.57
CA LEU A 25 28.01 -16.90 1.67
C LEU A 25 29.16 -15.89 1.60
N GLN A 26 28.84 -14.62 1.42
CA GLN A 26 29.81 -13.54 1.31
C GLN A 26 30.63 -13.36 2.58
N TRP A 27 30.00 -13.45 3.76
CA TRP A 27 30.71 -13.45 5.04
C TRP A 27 31.71 -14.60 5.14
N ARG A 28 31.29 -15.83 4.80
CA ARG A 28 32.18 -16.99 4.81
C ARG A 28 33.35 -16.84 3.83
N GLN A 29 33.09 -16.29 2.64
CA GLN A 29 34.14 -16.03 1.66
C GLN A 29 35.13 -14.97 2.18
N ARG A 30 34.64 -13.89 2.78
CA ARG A 30 35.49 -12.85 3.37
C ARG A 30 36.38 -13.42 4.46
N ASP A 31 35.82 -14.21 5.37
CA ASP A 31 36.56 -14.79 6.49
C ASP A 31 37.62 -15.79 5.99
N ALA A 32 37.33 -16.57 4.95
CA ALA A 32 38.31 -17.46 4.31
C ALA A 32 39.45 -16.71 3.63
N VAL A 33 39.16 -15.61 2.93
CA VAL A 33 40.21 -14.76 2.32
C VAL A 33 41.04 -14.08 3.41
N ASN A 34 40.41 -13.60 4.48
CA ASN A 34 41.09 -13.00 5.62
C ASN A 34 41.95 -14.02 6.39
N SER A 35 41.53 -15.28 6.51
CA SER A 35 42.37 -16.32 7.11
C SER A 35 43.59 -16.61 6.25
N MET A 36 43.44 -16.69 4.92
CA MET A 36 44.58 -16.84 4.00
C MET A 36 45.56 -15.67 4.05
N LEU A 37 45.06 -14.44 4.26
CA LEU A 37 45.89 -13.25 4.39
C LEU A 37 46.70 -13.21 5.70
N ARG A 38 46.21 -13.84 6.77
CA ARG A 38 46.82 -13.84 8.11
C ARG A 38 47.69 -15.06 8.40
N ASP A 39 47.52 -16.13 7.65
CA ASP A 39 48.28 -17.36 7.82
C ASP A 39 49.70 -17.20 7.28
N GLU A 40 50.69 -17.10 8.17
CA GLU A 40 52.10 -16.93 7.81
C GLU A 40 52.75 -18.23 7.30
N ASP A 41 52.17 -19.39 7.65
CA ASP A 41 52.68 -20.71 7.25
C ASP A 41 52.21 -21.12 5.84
N LEU A 42 51.26 -20.38 5.27
CA LEU A 42 50.78 -20.62 3.91
C LEU A 42 51.86 -20.20 2.89
N PRO A 43 52.25 -21.06 1.92
CA PRO A 43 53.28 -20.76 0.93
C PRO A 43 52.77 -19.80 -0.16
N LEU A 44 52.33 -18.60 0.24
CA LEU A 44 51.86 -17.55 -0.65
C LEU A 44 53.02 -16.71 -1.14
N SER A 45 53.18 -16.61 -2.46
CA SER A 45 54.14 -15.69 -3.07
C SER A 45 53.79 -14.23 -2.68
N PRO A 46 54.79 -13.37 -2.39
CA PRO A 46 54.56 -11.95 -2.12
C PRO A 46 53.75 -11.23 -3.20
N ALA A 47 53.82 -11.71 -4.45
CA ALA A 47 53.06 -11.17 -5.57
C ALA A 47 51.55 -11.47 -5.50
N VAL A 48 51.11 -12.48 -4.74
CA VAL A 48 49.70 -12.91 -4.61
C VAL A 48 48.97 -12.13 -3.51
N LYS A 49 49.70 -11.66 -2.48
CA LYS A 49 49.12 -10.91 -1.35
C LYS A 49 48.29 -9.68 -1.76
N PRO A 50 48.71 -8.84 -2.74
CA PRO A 50 47.90 -7.72 -3.22
C PRO A 50 46.55 -8.17 -3.81
N TYR A 51 46.52 -9.24 -4.60
CA TYR A 51 45.28 -9.76 -5.19
C TYR A 51 44.33 -10.32 -4.13
N LEU A 52 44.84 -10.95 -3.07
CA LEU A 52 44.01 -11.40 -1.94
C LEU A 52 43.44 -10.23 -1.14
N ARG A 53 44.19 -9.15 -0.95
CA ARG A 53 43.67 -7.92 -0.31
C ARG A 53 42.57 -7.29 -1.14
N ASP A 54 42.78 -7.16 -2.45
CA ASP A 54 41.77 -6.64 -3.37
C ASP A 54 40.48 -7.50 -3.34
N ALA A 55 40.62 -8.83 -3.36
CA ALA A 55 39.48 -9.74 -3.20
C ALA A 55 38.76 -9.58 -1.85
N HIS A 56 39.49 -9.35 -0.76
CA HIS A 56 38.92 -9.06 0.55
C HIS A 56 38.15 -7.74 0.56
N ASP A 57 38.71 -6.68 -0.05
CA ASP A 57 38.09 -5.36 -0.11
C ASP A 57 36.83 -5.37 -0.98
N HIS A 58 36.86 -6.04 -2.13
CA HIS A 58 35.67 -6.31 -2.93
C HIS A 58 34.64 -7.14 -2.18
N ALA A 59 35.07 -8.10 -1.36
CA ALA A 59 34.16 -8.88 -0.55
C ALA A 59 33.44 -8.02 0.50
N PHE A 60 34.14 -7.04 1.07
CA PHE A 60 33.56 -6.05 1.99
C PHE A 60 32.56 -5.13 1.28
N GLN A 61 32.92 -4.57 0.12
CA GLN A 61 32.00 -3.74 -0.69
C GLN A 61 30.71 -4.48 -1.06
N THR A 62 30.82 -5.77 -1.40
CA THR A 62 29.66 -6.59 -1.73
C THR A 62 28.76 -6.83 -0.51
N LEU A 63 29.33 -7.01 0.69
CA LEU A 63 28.56 -7.12 1.93
C LEU A 63 27.75 -5.85 2.21
N ASP A 64 28.37 -4.69 2.06
CA ASP A 64 27.72 -3.39 2.26
C ASP A 64 26.55 -3.16 1.27
N ALA A 65 26.74 -3.57 0.01
CA ALA A 65 25.67 -3.56 -0.97
C ALA A 65 24.51 -4.49 -0.58
N ILE A 66 24.80 -5.71 -0.11
CA ILE A 66 23.77 -6.66 0.37
C ILE A 66 23.00 -6.09 1.56
N GLU A 67 23.68 -5.41 2.48
CA GLU A 67 23.06 -4.70 3.61
C GLU A 67 22.07 -3.64 3.11
N THR A 68 22.51 -2.78 2.21
CA THR A 68 21.69 -1.73 1.58
C THR A 68 20.47 -2.33 0.89
N TYR A 69 20.63 -3.43 0.14
CA TYR A 69 19.51 -4.12 -0.49
C TYR A 69 18.54 -4.70 0.52
N ARG A 70 19.02 -5.17 1.67
CA ARG A 70 18.15 -5.70 2.72
C ARG A 70 17.29 -4.61 3.33
N ASP A 71 17.88 -3.43 3.58
CA ASP A 71 17.15 -2.28 4.11
C ASP A 71 16.10 -1.77 3.12
N MET A 72 16.42 -1.73 1.82
CA MET A 72 15.43 -1.41 0.78
C MET A 72 14.30 -2.44 0.71
N VAL A 73 14.57 -3.73 0.90
CA VAL A 73 13.52 -4.77 0.95
C VAL A 73 12.61 -4.61 2.15
N VAL A 74 13.13 -4.17 3.30
CA VAL A 74 12.32 -3.80 4.47
C VAL A 74 11.43 -2.60 4.13
N GLY A 75 12.01 -1.53 3.58
CA GLY A 75 11.23 -0.36 3.15
C GLY A 75 10.14 -0.70 2.12
N LEU A 76 10.42 -1.64 1.21
CA LEU A 76 9.44 -2.11 0.23
C LEU A 76 8.28 -2.89 0.89
N MET A 77 8.55 -3.65 1.96
CA MET A 77 7.50 -4.31 2.75
C MET A 77 6.61 -3.27 3.44
N ASP A 78 7.20 -2.25 4.04
CA ASP A 78 6.45 -1.20 4.73
C ASP A 78 5.60 -0.39 3.75
N LEU A 79 6.15 -0.06 2.56
CA LEU A 79 5.39 0.56 1.47
C LEU A 79 4.24 -0.33 0.99
N HIS A 80 4.44 -1.65 0.90
CA HIS A 80 3.38 -2.59 0.53
C HIS A 80 2.23 -2.58 1.54
N LEU A 81 2.54 -2.65 2.84
CA LEU A 81 1.56 -2.59 3.93
C LEU A 81 0.83 -1.24 3.97
N SER A 82 1.56 -0.15 3.74
CA SER A 82 0.99 1.20 3.64
C SER A 82 0.01 1.28 2.46
N ALA A 83 0.42 0.83 1.27
CA ALA A 83 -0.45 0.81 0.09
C ALA A 83 -1.71 -0.05 0.29
N ALA A 84 -1.59 -1.19 0.97
CA ALA A 84 -2.74 -2.03 1.31
C ALA A 84 -3.71 -1.31 2.26
N SER A 85 -3.18 -0.62 3.28
CA SER A 85 -3.96 0.19 4.22
C SER A 85 -4.64 1.38 3.53
N HIS A 86 -3.94 2.05 2.62
CA HIS A 86 -4.51 3.13 1.81
C HIS A 86 -5.69 2.65 0.97
N ARG A 87 -5.55 1.50 0.29
CA ARG A 87 -6.64 0.89 -0.47
C ARG A 87 -7.83 0.53 0.42
N MET A 88 -7.58 -0.03 1.61
CA MET A 88 -8.65 -0.31 2.57
C MET A 88 -9.39 0.97 2.97
N ASN A 89 -8.65 2.05 3.28
CA ASN A 89 -9.24 3.34 3.62
C ASN A 89 -10.08 3.91 2.46
N GLU A 90 -9.62 3.77 1.21
CA GLU A 90 -10.35 4.22 0.02
C GLU A 90 -11.65 3.42 -0.20
N VAL A 91 -11.61 2.10 -0.03
CA VAL A 91 -12.78 1.22 -0.11
C VAL A 91 -13.80 1.58 0.98
N MET A 92 -13.34 1.73 2.23
CA MET A 92 -14.20 2.11 3.36
C MET A 92 -14.81 3.50 3.18
N LYS A 93 -14.03 4.45 2.68
CA LYS A 93 -14.50 5.81 2.33
C LYS A 93 -15.61 5.73 1.28
N THR A 94 -15.41 4.97 0.22
CA THR A 94 -16.40 4.81 -0.86
C THR A 94 -17.69 4.18 -0.34
N LEU A 95 -17.59 3.07 0.40
CA LEU A 95 -18.75 2.42 1.01
C LEU A 95 -19.51 3.37 1.94
N THR A 96 -18.79 4.13 2.78
CA THR A 96 -19.37 5.08 3.72
C THR A 96 -20.11 6.20 3.00
N ILE A 97 -19.53 6.79 1.95
CA ILE A 97 -20.18 7.84 1.14
C ILE A 97 -21.50 7.32 0.56
N VAL A 98 -21.48 6.12 -0.03
CA VAL A 98 -22.67 5.48 -0.59
C VAL A 98 -23.72 5.25 0.51
N ALA A 99 -23.34 4.66 1.65
CA ALA A 99 -24.26 4.41 2.77
C ALA A 99 -24.86 5.71 3.33
N THR A 100 -24.05 6.75 3.56
CA THR A 100 -24.52 8.04 4.10
C THR A 100 -25.54 8.71 3.18
N ILE A 101 -25.47 8.50 1.86
CA ILE A 101 -26.47 8.98 0.92
C ILE A 101 -27.73 8.11 0.96
N PHE A 102 -27.59 6.78 0.89
CA PHE A 102 -28.75 5.89 0.78
C PHE A 102 -29.55 5.73 2.08
N ILE A 103 -28.92 5.76 3.26
CA ILE A 103 -29.60 5.57 4.55
C ILE A 103 -30.74 6.58 4.77
N PRO A 104 -30.52 7.92 4.73
CA PRO A 104 -31.58 8.89 4.93
C PRO A 104 -32.62 8.86 3.80
N LEU A 105 -32.21 8.63 2.55
CA LEU A 105 -33.12 8.50 1.42
C LEU A 105 -34.04 7.28 1.57
N THR A 106 -33.49 6.14 1.97
CA THR A 106 -34.23 4.89 2.20
C THR A 106 -35.15 5.03 3.40
N PHE A 107 -34.69 5.69 4.46
CA PHE A 107 -35.54 5.99 5.63
C PHE A 107 -36.74 6.83 5.21
N LEU A 108 -36.54 7.90 4.43
CA LEU A 108 -37.64 8.75 3.99
C LEU A 108 -38.61 8.01 3.06
N ALA A 109 -38.10 7.23 2.11
CA ALA A 109 -38.91 6.36 1.25
C ALA A 109 -39.68 5.32 2.07
N GLY A 110 -39.07 4.78 3.13
CA GLY A 110 -39.71 3.85 4.06
C GLY A 110 -40.86 4.51 4.82
N VAL A 111 -40.64 5.69 5.41
CA VAL A 111 -41.68 6.44 6.12
C VAL A 111 -42.87 6.76 5.20
N TYR A 112 -42.61 7.27 4.00
CA TYR A 112 -43.67 7.58 3.01
C TYR A 112 -44.27 6.32 2.34
N GLY A 113 -43.60 5.18 2.43
CA GLY A 113 -44.11 3.88 1.96
C GLY A 113 -44.98 3.15 2.97
N MET A 114 -45.07 3.63 4.22
CA MET A 114 -45.97 3.08 5.23
C MET A 114 -47.40 3.55 4.95
N ASN A 115 -48.35 2.61 4.90
CA ASN A 115 -49.80 2.88 4.79
C ASN A 115 -50.35 3.49 6.09
N PHE A 116 -50.04 4.76 6.37
CA PHE A 116 -50.69 5.51 7.44
C PHE A 116 -51.96 6.19 6.93
N ASP A 117 -53.11 5.83 7.50
CA ASP A 117 -54.44 6.40 7.17
C ASP A 117 -54.58 7.90 7.51
N HIS A 118 -53.73 8.43 8.39
CA HIS A 118 -53.74 9.84 8.83
C HIS A 118 -52.36 10.49 8.66
N MET A 119 -51.87 10.60 7.42
CA MET A 119 -50.80 11.56 7.12
C MET A 119 -51.44 12.91 6.75
N PRO A 120 -51.28 13.99 7.55
CA PRO A 120 -51.86 15.31 7.23
C PRO A 120 -51.37 15.88 5.89
N GLU A 121 -50.24 15.38 5.38
CA GLU A 121 -49.64 15.72 4.08
C GLU A 121 -50.33 15.05 2.88
N LEU A 122 -51.12 13.99 3.08
CA LEU A 122 -51.70 13.16 2.00
C LEU A 122 -52.88 13.84 1.29
N HIS A 123 -53.57 14.76 1.96
CA HIS A 123 -54.64 15.56 1.36
C HIS A 123 -54.12 16.81 0.63
N TRP A 124 -52.82 17.08 0.68
CA TRP A 124 -52.19 18.19 -0.01
C TRP A 124 -51.76 17.75 -1.42
N ARG A 125 -52.30 18.38 -2.46
CA ARG A 125 -51.88 18.16 -3.88
C ARG A 125 -50.36 18.27 -4.12
N TRP A 126 -49.62 18.91 -3.21
CA TRP A 126 -48.18 19.13 -3.32
C TRP A 126 -47.33 18.23 -2.41
N GLY A 127 -47.93 17.37 -1.57
CA GLY A 127 -47.19 16.51 -0.63
C GLY A 127 -46.22 15.55 -1.33
N TYR A 128 -46.68 14.87 -2.38
CA TYR A 128 -45.84 13.94 -3.15
C TYR A 128 -44.69 14.63 -3.91
N PRO A 129 -44.91 15.73 -4.65
CA PRO A 129 -43.82 16.54 -5.22
C PRO A 129 -42.85 17.10 -4.16
N ALA A 130 -43.35 17.56 -3.01
CA ALA A 130 -42.51 18.11 -1.94
C ALA A 130 -41.61 17.04 -1.30
N ALA A 131 -42.12 15.82 -1.10
CA ALA A 131 -41.33 14.68 -0.62
C ALA A 131 -40.21 14.31 -1.60
N TRP A 132 -40.49 14.25 -2.90
CA TRP A 132 -39.46 14.04 -3.92
C TRP A 132 -38.40 15.15 -3.93
N LEU A 133 -38.83 16.41 -3.80
CA LEU A 133 -37.93 17.55 -3.76
C LEU A 133 -37.04 17.53 -2.50
N SER A 134 -37.56 17.08 -1.37
CA SER A 134 -36.77 16.91 -0.14
C SER A 134 -35.76 15.76 -0.26
N MET A 135 -36.14 14.61 -0.84
CA MET A 135 -35.23 13.48 -1.09
C MET A 135 -34.08 13.88 -2.01
N ILE A 136 -34.39 14.54 -3.13
CA ILE A 136 -33.41 15.03 -4.09
C ILE A 136 -32.54 16.11 -3.44
N GLY A 137 -33.12 17.02 -2.66
CA GLY A 137 -32.40 18.06 -1.94
C GLY A 137 -31.38 17.50 -0.95
N ILE A 138 -31.78 16.50 -0.15
CA ILE A 138 -30.89 15.84 0.82
C ILE A 138 -29.78 15.07 0.07
N GLY A 139 -30.13 14.29 -0.95
CA GLY A 139 -29.17 13.53 -1.74
C GLY A 139 -28.14 14.43 -2.43
N ALA A 140 -28.60 15.47 -3.13
CA ALA A 140 -27.74 16.44 -3.79
C ALA A 140 -26.91 17.25 -2.80
N GLY A 141 -27.47 17.62 -1.65
CA GLY A 141 -26.77 18.33 -0.57
C GLY A 141 -25.62 17.51 0.01
N LEU A 142 -25.84 16.23 0.28
CA LEU A 142 -24.81 15.31 0.76
C LEU A 142 -23.71 15.09 -0.28
N VAL A 143 -24.08 14.85 -1.55
CA VAL A 143 -23.10 14.70 -2.64
C VAL A 143 -22.27 15.97 -2.80
N TRP A 144 -22.89 17.15 -2.78
CA TRP A 144 -22.19 18.42 -2.87
C TRP A 144 -21.24 18.64 -1.69
N TRP A 145 -21.68 18.31 -0.48
CA TRP A 145 -20.85 18.42 0.73
C TRP A 145 -19.63 17.50 0.69
N PHE A 146 -19.82 16.23 0.29
CA PHE A 146 -18.71 15.29 0.09
C PHE A 146 -17.76 15.77 -1.02
N ARG A 147 -18.29 16.38 -2.08
CA ARG A 147 -17.49 16.89 -3.20
C ARG A 147 -16.64 18.07 -2.76
N ARG A 148 -17.22 18.98 -1.96
CA ARG A 148 -16.52 20.15 -1.40
C ARG A 148 -15.42 19.74 -0.41
N ARG A 149 -15.60 18.64 0.32
CA ARG A 149 -14.56 18.08 1.19
C ARG A 149 -13.45 17.33 0.44
N GLY A 150 -13.56 17.15 -0.88
CA GLY A 150 -12.58 16.39 -1.67
C GLY A 150 -12.76 14.88 -1.58
N TRP A 151 -13.89 14.39 -1.10
CA TRP A 151 -14.06 12.96 -0.81
C TRP A 151 -14.40 12.13 -2.05
N LEU A 152 -14.91 12.77 -3.10
CA LEU A 152 -15.31 12.15 -4.38
C LEU A 152 -14.19 12.13 -5.44
N GLY A 153 -12.97 12.59 -5.13
CA GLY A 153 -11.95 12.93 -6.12
C GLY A 153 -10.70 12.04 -6.25
N ASP A 154 -10.39 11.17 -5.28
CA ASP A 154 -9.08 10.48 -5.26
C ASP A 154 -9.10 9.09 -5.92
N GLY A 155 -9.88 8.94 -6.99
CA GLY A 155 -9.79 7.77 -7.86
C GLY A 155 -8.74 7.98 -8.95
N HIS A 156 -7.48 7.63 -8.66
CA HIS A 156 -6.42 7.38 -9.67
C HIS A 156 -6.19 8.48 -10.73
N ARG A 157 -5.44 9.53 -10.40
CA ARG A 157 -4.87 10.48 -11.37
C ARG A 157 -3.37 10.73 -11.19
N ASP A 158 -2.58 9.68 -10.98
CA ASP A 158 -1.10 9.78 -10.99
C ASP A 158 -0.49 8.66 -11.83
N ALA A 159 -0.85 8.61 -13.11
CA ALA A 159 -0.21 7.75 -14.11
C ALA A 159 0.12 8.56 -15.37
N ASP A 160 0.99 9.56 -15.23
CA ASP A 160 1.83 10.01 -16.34
C ASP A 160 3.17 10.55 -15.82
N PRO A 161 4.24 9.73 -15.82
CA PRO A 161 5.59 10.25 -15.77
C PRO A 161 6.06 10.46 -17.22
N ARG A 162 6.14 11.72 -17.63
CA ARG A 162 7.22 12.12 -18.54
C ARG A 162 8.53 12.14 -17.77
#